data_AF-A0A2H1J290-F1
#
_entry.id   AF-A0A2H1J290-F1
#
_cell.length_a   1.000
_cell.length_b   1.000
_cell.length_c   1.000
_cell.angle_alpha   90.00
_cell.angle_beta   90.00
_cell.angle_gamma   90.00
#
_symmetry.space_group_name_H-M   'P 1'
#
loop_
_entity.id
_entity.type
_entity.pdbx_description
1 polymer ?
#
loop_
_entity_poly.entity_id
_entity_poly.type
_entity_poly.pdbx_seq_one_letter_code
_entity_poly.pdbx_strand_id
1 'polypeptide(L)'
;MQWVVLVAVIALVAGIVVLLTTRYNQLSLNRSLTREARRQFDVARAARHGLVPVYVDAAGRVLGEDPRIGDLEAAVANAQAVRTRIDAGVAEHVVTDAVRAVAAGTRERVGTRTESGNKAESGARTKAASAEALCRFADDLLSQLEAHETHIGTAVRHHNSSVRAYTRRRARILSAPWRGVYATVAEIDYTPSELDEHHIDDDASPGSENYRPGRVGEGL
;
A
#
# COMPACT_ATOMS: atom_id res chain seq x y z
N MET A 1 24.76 7.58 -57.45
CA MET A 1 24.33 6.56 -56.46
C MET A 1 24.87 6.82 -55.05
N GLN A 2 26.17 7.04 -54.84
CA GLN A 2 26.80 7.17 -53.51
C GLN A 2 26.10 8.13 -52.54
N TRP A 3 25.60 9.29 -52.99
CA TRP A 3 24.88 10.24 -52.13
C TRP A 3 23.52 9.72 -51.63
N VAL A 4 22.82 8.88 -52.41
CA VAL A 4 21.57 8.23 -51.98
C VAL A 4 21.84 7.22 -50.86
N VAL A 5 22.93 6.46 -50.98
CA VAL A 5 23.37 5.53 -49.92
C VAL A 5 23.74 6.30 -48.65
N LEU A 6 24.45 7.42 -48.77
CA LEU A 6 24.78 8.30 -47.63
C LEU A 6 23.52 8.79 -46.91
N VAL A 7 22.55 9.34 -47.65
CA VAL A 7 21.28 9.84 -47.09
C VAL A 7 20.48 8.70 -46.42
N ALA A 8 20.43 7.51 -47.03
CA ALA A 8 19.77 6.35 -46.45
C ALA A 8 20.42 5.90 -45.12
N VAL A 9 21.76 5.89 -45.05
CA VAL A 9 22.50 5.57 -43.81
C VAL A 9 22.25 6.62 -42.73
N ILE A 10 22.27 7.92 -43.07
CA ILE A 10 21.97 8.99 -42.11
C ILE A 10 20.53 8.87 -41.58
N ALA A 11 19.55 8.62 -42.45
CA ALA A 11 18.16 8.41 -42.05
C ALA A 11 17.98 7.19 -41.13
N LEU A 12 18.67 6.07 -41.43
CA LEU A 12 18.69 4.89 -40.58
C LEU A 12 19.27 5.19 -39.19
N VAL A 13 20.43 5.87 -39.13
CA VAL A 13 21.09 6.25 -37.87
C VAL A 13 20.19 7.21 -37.06
N ALA A 14 19.58 8.20 -37.70
CA ALA A 14 18.64 9.10 -37.04
C ALA A 14 17.42 8.36 -36.47
N GLY A 15 16.83 7.43 -37.24
CA GLY A 15 15.73 6.58 -36.76
C GLY A 15 16.12 5.70 -35.57
N ILE A 16 17.33 5.13 -35.58
CA ILE A 16 17.88 4.37 -34.45
C ILE A 16 18.04 5.28 -33.23
N VAL A 17 18.64 6.48 -33.37
CA VAL A 17 18.84 7.43 -32.26
C VAL A 17 17.51 7.86 -31.63
N VAL A 18 16.49 8.16 -32.45
CA VAL A 18 15.14 8.51 -31.97
C VAL A 18 14.55 7.34 -31.19
N LEU A 19 14.55 6.13 -31.76
CA LEU A 19 14.02 4.93 -31.10
C LEU A 19 14.73 4.64 -29.77
N LEU A 20 16.06 4.76 -29.74
CA LEU A 20 16.86 4.56 -28.54
C LEU A 20 16.51 5.60 -27.46
N THR A 21 16.36 6.87 -27.84
CA THR A 21 16.00 7.98 -26.94
C THR A 21 14.60 7.79 -26.35
N THR A 22 13.61 7.42 -27.17
CA THR A 22 12.25 7.13 -26.71
C THR A 22 12.23 5.97 -25.71
N ARG A 23 12.99 4.89 -25.97
CA ARG A 23 13.08 3.73 -25.06
C ARG A 23 13.80 4.06 -23.75
N TYR A 24 14.85 4.87 -23.79
CA TYR A 24 15.50 5.39 -22.59
C TYR A 24 14.53 6.21 -21.73
N ASN A 25 13.79 7.15 -22.34
CA ASN A 25 12.81 7.97 -21.62
C ASN A 25 11.70 7.11 -20.97
N GLN A 26 11.17 6.12 -21.69
CA GLN A 26 10.18 5.19 -21.14
C GLN A 26 10.70 4.39 -19.93
N LEU A 27 11.95 3.90 -19.98
CA LEU A 27 12.57 3.19 -18.84
C LEU A 27 12.82 4.13 -17.65
N SER A 28 13.23 5.37 -17.92
CA SER A 28 13.39 6.42 -16.90
C SER A 28 12.07 6.72 -16.19
N LEU A 29 10.98 6.95 -16.94
CA LEU A 29 9.66 7.25 -16.41
C LEU A 29 9.11 6.11 -15.54
N ASN A 30 9.27 4.85 -15.97
CA ASN A 30 8.83 3.70 -15.18
C ASN A 30 9.66 3.54 -13.90
N ARG A 31 10.95 3.93 -13.91
CA ARG A 31 11.80 3.97 -12.71
C ARG A 31 11.41 5.10 -11.75
N SER A 32 10.88 6.24 -12.23
CA SER A 32 10.32 7.27 -11.34
C SER A 32 8.96 6.86 -10.77
N LEU A 33 8.08 6.25 -11.57
CA LEU A 33 6.77 5.78 -11.11
C LEU A 33 6.89 4.69 -10.03
N THR A 34 7.76 3.69 -10.25
CA THR A 34 8.04 2.65 -9.22
C THR A 34 8.61 3.23 -7.92
N ARG A 35 9.42 4.31 -7.99
CA ARG A 35 9.91 5.03 -6.81
C ARG A 35 8.81 5.82 -6.10
N GLU A 36 7.95 6.51 -6.84
CA GLU A 36 6.88 7.31 -6.23
C GLU A 36 5.80 6.43 -5.62
N ALA A 37 5.38 5.35 -6.29
CA ALA A 37 4.50 4.34 -5.71
C ALA A 37 5.10 3.71 -4.43
N ARG A 38 6.42 3.53 -4.37
CA ARG A 38 7.09 3.09 -3.13
C ARG A 38 7.05 4.17 -2.04
N ARG A 39 7.29 5.43 -2.38
CA ARG A 39 7.17 6.57 -1.46
C ARG A 39 5.76 6.68 -0.89
N GLN A 40 4.73 6.46 -1.70
CA GLN A 40 3.33 6.44 -1.27
C GLN A 40 3.07 5.32 -0.25
N PHE A 41 3.56 4.10 -0.51
CA PHE A 41 3.51 3.00 0.47
C PHE A 41 4.22 3.35 1.79
N ASP A 42 5.45 3.87 1.73
CA ASP A 42 6.23 4.22 2.93
C ASP A 42 5.55 5.36 3.74
N VAL A 43 4.87 6.31 3.08
CA VAL A 43 4.08 7.38 3.73
C VAL A 43 2.80 6.82 4.35
N ALA A 44 2.05 5.96 3.64
CA ALA A 44 0.82 5.35 4.16
C ALA A 44 1.10 4.50 5.42
N ARG A 45 2.20 3.73 5.39
CA ARG A 45 2.76 2.98 6.50
C ARG A 45 3.09 3.87 7.70
N ALA A 46 3.83 4.96 7.47
CA ALA A 46 4.21 5.90 8.52
C ALA A 46 2.99 6.56 9.19
N ALA A 47 1.95 6.90 8.40
CA ALA A 47 0.70 7.44 8.93
C ALA A 47 -0.03 6.42 9.83
N ARG A 48 -0.17 5.17 9.37
CA ARG A 48 -0.75 4.07 10.15
C ARG A 48 -0.01 3.86 11.49
N HIS A 49 1.31 3.77 11.44
CA HIS A 49 2.16 3.63 12.63
C HIS A 49 2.02 4.80 13.61
N GLY A 50 1.72 6.01 13.14
CA GLY A 50 1.46 7.17 14.00
C GLY A 50 0.12 7.10 14.76
N LEU A 51 -0.86 6.37 14.23
CA LEU A 51 -2.18 6.20 14.87
C LEU A 51 -2.21 5.06 15.89
N VAL A 52 -1.38 4.02 15.71
CA VAL A 52 -1.40 2.82 16.58
C VAL A 52 -1.25 3.16 18.08
N PRO A 53 -0.34 4.03 18.54
CA PRO A 53 -0.23 4.32 19.97
C PRO A 53 -1.52 4.91 20.58
N VAL A 54 -2.25 5.72 19.81
CA VAL A 54 -3.53 6.31 20.23
C VAL A 54 -4.62 5.24 20.28
N TYR A 55 -4.64 4.34 19.29
CA TYR A 55 -5.54 3.19 19.28
C TYR A 55 -5.27 2.20 20.41
N VAL A 56 -4.00 1.90 20.70
CA VAL A 56 -3.56 1.05 21.82
C VAL A 56 -4.01 1.64 23.16
N ASP A 57 -3.81 2.93 23.39
CA ASP A 57 -4.24 3.63 24.60
C ASP A 57 -5.79 3.70 24.72
N ALA A 58 -6.51 3.82 23.61
CA ALA A 58 -7.97 3.73 23.59
C ALA A 58 -8.48 2.30 23.88
N ALA A 59 -7.96 1.30 23.18
CA ALA A 59 -8.32 -0.10 23.32
C ALA A 59 -7.93 -0.66 24.70
N GLY A 60 -6.77 -0.29 25.23
CA GLY A 60 -6.33 -0.64 26.59
C GLY A 60 -7.26 -0.09 27.69
N ARG A 61 -7.93 1.05 27.49
CA ARG A 61 -8.98 1.52 28.42
C ARG A 61 -10.27 0.70 28.36
N VAL A 62 -10.53 0.01 27.25
CA VAL A 62 -11.68 -0.91 27.09
C VAL A 62 -11.32 -2.30 27.62
N LEU A 63 -10.16 -2.82 27.23
CA LEU A 63 -9.66 -4.18 27.48
C LEU A 63 -8.93 -4.36 28.83
N GLY A 64 -8.37 -3.30 29.40
CA GLY A 64 -7.44 -3.43 30.53
C GLY A 64 -6.17 -4.17 30.14
N GLU A 65 -5.69 -5.04 31.02
CA GLU A 65 -4.54 -5.92 30.78
C GLU A 65 -4.95 -7.10 29.86
N ASP A 66 -4.92 -6.87 28.55
CA ASP A 66 -5.16 -7.89 27.52
C ASP A 66 -3.87 -8.12 26.70
N PRO A 67 -3.38 -9.37 26.56
CA PRO A 67 -2.13 -9.68 25.86
C PRO A 67 -2.13 -9.22 24.39
N ARG A 68 -3.29 -9.13 23.73
CA ARG A 68 -3.40 -8.70 22.33
C ARG A 68 -2.89 -7.27 22.10
N ILE A 69 -2.91 -6.43 23.15
CA ILE A 69 -2.31 -5.09 23.11
C ILE A 69 -0.79 -5.17 22.96
N GLY A 70 -0.13 -6.00 23.77
CA GLY A 70 1.31 -6.22 23.68
C GLY A 70 1.73 -6.87 22.36
N ASP A 71 0.91 -7.77 21.82
CA ASP A 71 1.13 -8.36 20.50
C ASP A 71 1.07 -7.31 19.37
N LEU A 72 0.14 -6.35 19.46
CA LEU A 72 0.03 -5.23 18.52
C LEU A 72 1.22 -4.26 18.61
N GLU A 73 1.65 -3.90 19.83
CA GLU A 73 2.85 -3.07 20.03
C GLU A 73 4.10 -3.76 19.48
N ALA A 74 4.26 -5.06 19.73
CA ALA A 74 5.36 -5.86 19.21
C ALA A 74 5.31 -5.99 17.68
N ALA A 75 4.14 -6.21 17.09
CA ALA A 75 3.96 -6.25 15.63
C ALA A 75 4.40 -4.94 14.98
N VAL A 76 4.01 -3.79 15.53
CA VAL A 76 4.35 -2.47 15.00
C VAL A 76 5.83 -2.11 15.24
N ALA A 77 6.40 -2.45 16.39
CA ALA A 77 7.84 -2.29 16.63
C ALA A 77 8.68 -3.10 15.64
N ASN A 78 8.30 -4.36 15.40
CA ASN A 78 8.91 -5.21 14.37
C ASN A 78 8.75 -4.61 12.98
N ALA A 79 7.56 -4.14 12.62
CA ALA A 79 7.29 -3.49 11.34
C ALA A 79 8.18 -2.26 11.13
N GLN A 80 8.28 -1.37 12.11
CA GLN A 80 9.15 -0.18 12.07
C GLN A 80 10.64 -0.54 11.93
N ALA A 81 11.09 -1.66 12.49
CA ALA A 81 12.46 -2.13 12.38
C ALA A 81 12.83 -2.68 10.99
N VAL A 82 11.85 -3.13 10.18
CA VAL A 82 12.10 -3.69 8.85
C VAL A 82 12.57 -2.63 7.85
N ARG A 83 13.80 -2.83 7.34
CA ARG A 83 14.46 -1.97 6.34
C ARG A 83 14.38 -2.50 4.90
N THR A 84 14.02 -3.77 4.74
CA THR A 84 13.97 -4.52 3.48
C THR A 84 12.59 -4.41 2.82
N ARG A 85 12.53 -4.43 1.48
CA ARG A 85 11.28 -4.10 0.75
C ARG A 85 10.22 -5.19 0.78
N ILE A 86 10.65 -6.45 0.72
CA ILE A 86 9.79 -7.65 0.70
C ILE A 86 9.16 -7.80 2.09
N ASP A 87 10.02 -7.92 3.11
CA ASP A 87 9.63 -8.11 4.50
C ASP A 87 8.76 -6.97 5.05
N ALA A 88 8.83 -5.76 4.47
CA ALA A 88 8.02 -4.62 4.90
C ALA A 88 6.52 -4.83 4.66
N GLY A 89 6.13 -5.49 3.56
CA GLY A 89 4.71 -5.80 3.32
C GLY A 89 4.24 -6.95 4.21
N VAL A 90 5.05 -8.00 4.36
CA VAL A 90 4.78 -9.10 5.31
C VAL A 90 4.58 -8.56 6.73
N ALA A 91 5.41 -7.63 7.19
CA ALA A 91 5.27 -7.02 8.51
C ALA A 91 4.00 -6.14 8.63
N GLU A 92 3.57 -5.42 7.58
CA GLU A 92 2.29 -4.71 7.60
C GLU A 92 1.09 -5.66 7.70
N HIS A 93 1.18 -6.86 7.11
CA HIS A 93 0.14 -7.88 7.24
C HIS A 93 0.04 -8.41 8.68
N VAL A 94 1.18 -8.58 9.38
CA VAL A 94 1.18 -8.94 10.81
C VAL A 94 0.59 -7.83 11.68
N VAL A 95 0.89 -6.55 11.40
CA VAL A 95 0.24 -5.40 12.08
C VAL A 95 -1.26 -5.42 11.86
N THR A 96 -1.69 -5.66 10.62
CA THR A 96 -3.09 -5.81 10.23
C THR A 96 -3.82 -6.87 11.06
N ASP A 97 -3.25 -8.07 11.21
CA ASP A 97 -3.88 -9.15 11.96
C ASP A 97 -3.91 -8.88 13.48
N ALA A 98 -2.88 -8.23 14.01
CA ALA A 98 -2.86 -7.80 15.42
C ALA A 98 -3.93 -6.72 15.70
N VAL A 99 -4.15 -5.76 14.79
CA VAL A 99 -5.25 -4.78 14.89
C VAL A 99 -6.61 -5.50 14.90
N ARG A 100 -6.82 -6.51 14.04
CA ARG A 100 -8.05 -7.33 14.06
C ARG A 100 -8.24 -8.09 15.36
N ALA A 101 -7.18 -8.65 15.94
CA ALA A 101 -7.25 -9.40 17.19
C ALA A 101 -7.68 -8.49 18.37
N VAL A 102 -7.14 -7.27 18.44
CA VAL A 102 -7.54 -6.24 19.42
C VAL A 102 -9.00 -5.81 19.19
N ALA A 103 -9.38 -5.52 17.94
CA ALA A 103 -10.75 -5.15 17.56
C ALA A 103 -11.80 -6.24 17.87
N ALA A 104 -11.45 -7.51 17.72
CA ALA A 104 -12.32 -8.61 18.12
C ALA A 104 -12.54 -8.62 19.65
N GLY A 105 -11.49 -8.35 20.42
CA GLY A 105 -11.55 -8.28 21.89
C GLY A 105 -12.38 -7.09 22.40
N THR A 106 -12.23 -5.90 21.80
CA THR A 106 -13.02 -4.73 22.20
C THR A 106 -14.51 -4.99 21.98
N ARG A 107 -14.90 -5.56 20.83
CA ARG A 107 -16.28 -5.95 20.51
C ARG A 107 -16.84 -7.01 21.47
N GLU A 108 -16.08 -8.06 21.78
CA GLU A 108 -16.43 -9.10 22.76
C GLU A 108 -16.73 -8.51 24.14
N ARG A 109 -15.90 -7.56 24.59
CA ARG A 109 -16.03 -6.91 25.90
C ARG A 109 -17.14 -5.86 25.96
N VAL A 110 -17.53 -5.27 24.84
CA VAL A 110 -18.73 -4.42 24.71
C VAL A 110 -20.01 -5.26 24.74
N GLY A 111 -20.03 -6.40 24.05
CA GLY A 111 -21.17 -7.33 24.06
C GLY A 111 -21.52 -7.80 25.47
N THR A 112 -20.57 -8.40 26.17
CA THR A 112 -20.73 -8.88 27.57
C THR A 112 -21.17 -7.79 28.55
N ARG A 113 -20.68 -6.55 28.38
CA ARG A 113 -21.07 -5.41 29.22
C ARG A 113 -22.50 -4.94 28.96
N THR A 114 -22.99 -5.06 27.72
CA THR A 114 -24.33 -4.63 27.32
C THR A 114 -25.40 -5.54 27.93
N GLU A 115 -25.17 -6.86 27.94
CA GLU A 115 -26.06 -7.85 28.57
C GLU A 115 -26.19 -7.63 30.09
N SER A 116 -25.08 -7.31 30.76
CA SER A 116 -25.05 -7.07 32.22
C SER A 116 -25.58 -5.68 32.64
N GLY A 117 -25.70 -4.73 31.70
CA GLY A 117 -26.01 -3.32 31.98
C GLY A 117 -27.47 -3.00 32.32
N ASN A 118 -28.42 -3.88 32.02
CA ASN A 118 -29.88 -3.63 32.07
C ASN A 118 -30.49 -3.47 33.50
N LYS A 119 -29.68 -3.25 34.55
CA LYS A 119 -30.12 -3.19 35.96
C LYS A 119 -29.63 -1.98 36.76
N ALA A 120 -28.99 -0.99 36.14
CA ALA A 120 -28.18 -0.01 36.88
C ALA A 120 -28.87 1.35 37.17
N GLU A 121 -28.70 1.85 38.40
CA GLU A 121 -29.25 3.13 38.88
C GLU A 121 -28.57 4.39 38.31
N SER A 122 -29.16 5.57 38.58
CA SER A 122 -28.78 6.88 38.04
C SER A 122 -27.25 7.16 37.97
N GLY A 123 -26.50 6.90 39.06
CA GLY A 123 -25.05 7.14 39.10
C GLY A 123 -24.21 6.19 38.21
N ALA A 124 -24.74 5.03 37.86
CA ALA A 124 -24.10 4.12 36.90
C ALA A 124 -24.32 4.58 35.45
N ARG A 125 -25.38 5.35 35.17
CA ARG A 125 -25.72 5.83 33.82
C ARG A 125 -24.64 6.75 33.25
N THR A 126 -24.08 7.64 34.06
CA THR A 126 -22.96 8.52 33.66
C THR A 126 -21.67 7.74 33.39
N LYS A 127 -21.39 6.71 34.20
CA LYS A 127 -20.24 5.80 33.97
C LYS A 127 -20.43 4.94 32.72
N ALA A 128 -21.65 4.50 32.44
CA ALA A 128 -21.99 3.76 31.22
C ALA A 128 -21.79 4.64 29.97
N ALA A 129 -22.31 5.88 29.97
CA ALA A 129 -22.13 6.83 28.87
C ALA A 129 -20.65 7.16 28.60
N SER A 130 -19.83 7.29 29.66
CA SER A 130 -18.38 7.49 29.52
C SER A 130 -17.67 6.26 28.94
N ALA A 131 -18.05 5.04 29.35
CA ALA A 131 -17.50 3.81 28.78
C ALA A 131 -17.91 3.63 27.31
N GLU A 132 -19.16 3.94 26.97
CA GLU A 132 -19.67 3.90 25.60
C GLU A 132 -18.95 4.90 24.68
N ALA A 133 -18.69 6.12 25.17
CA ALA A 133 -17.90 7.11 24.44
C ALA A 133 -16.47 6.64 24.16
N LEU A 134 -15.82 5.97 25.11
CA LEU A 134 -14.49 5.36 24.92
C LEU A 134 -14.52 4.23 23.87
N CYS A 135 -15.56 3.40 23.86
CA CYS A 135 -15.70 2.33 22.87
C CYS A 135 -15.89 2.91 21.46
N ARG A 136 -16.78 3.89 21.29
CA ARG A 136 -16.97 4.59 20.01
C ARG A 136 -15.70 5.29 19.51
N PHE A 137 -14.89 5.84 20.42
CA PHE A 137 -13.59 6.43 20.06
C PHE A 137 -12.58 5.38 19.60
N ALA A 138 -12.53 4.22 20.25
CA ALA A 138 -11.71 3.10 19.80
C ALA A 138 -12.19 2.54 18.43
N ASP A 139 -13.50 2.48 18.19
CA ASP A 139 -14.07 2.06 16.90
C ASP A 139 -13.81 3.07 15.77
N ASP A 140 -13.82 4.38 16.06
CA ASP A 140 -13.44 5.41 15.06
C ASP A 140 -11.95 5.32 14.69
N LEU A 141 -11.07 5.14 15.68
CA LEU A 141 -9.65 4.91 15.43
C LEU A 141 -9.39 3.60 14.66
N LEU A 142 -10.17 2.55 14.93
CA LEU A 142 -10.12 1.30 14.16
C LEU A 142 -10.52 1.54 12.70
N SER A 143 -11.62 2.27 12.45
CA SER A 143 -12.06 2.65 11.10
C SER A 143 -10.98 3.44 10.35
N GLN A 144 -10.28 4.35 11.02
CA GLN A 144 -9.13 5.06 10.44
C GLN A 144 -7.95 4.12 10.13
N LEU A 145 -7.64 3.15 11.01
CA LEU A 145 -6.60 2.14 10.76
C LEU A 145 -6.95 1.18 9.61
N GLU A 146 -8.21 0.80 9.46
CA GLU A 146 -8.75 0.01 8.34
C GLU A 146 -8.66 0.82 7.02
N ALA A 147 -9.07 2.10 7.01
CA ALA A 147 -8.90 2.97 5.85
C ALA A 147 -7.43 3.14 5.42
N HIS A 148 -6.51 3.22 6.39
CA HIS A 148 -5.07 3.22 6.12
C HIS A 148 -4.58 1.87 5.56
N GLU A 149 -5.14 0.74 5.99
CA GLU A 149 -4.85 -0.59 5.43
C GLU A 149 -5.25 -0.70 3.95
N THR A 150 -6.45 -0.24 3.59
CA THR A 150 -6.91 -0.20 2.18
C THR A 150 -6.02 0.72 1.33
N HIS A 151 -5.57 1.85 1.89
CA HIS A 151 -4.61 2.74 1.20
C HIS A 151 -3.22 2.10 1.03
N ILE A 152 -2.73 1.34 2.01
CA ILE A 152 -1.50 0.53 1.88
C ILE A 152 -1.67 -0.54 0.78
N GLY A 153 -2.81 -1.24 0.78
CA GLY A 153 -3.12 -2.27 -0.22
C GLY A 153 -3.14 -1.72 -1.64
N THR A 154 -3.83 -0.60 -1.88
CA THR A 154 -3.85 0.07 -3.18
C THR A 154 -2.47 0.58 -3.61
N ALA A 155 -1.67 1.14 -2.70
CA ALA A 155 -0.30 1.57 -2.98
C ALA A 155 0.60 0.38 -3.38
N VAL A 156 0.50 -0.78 -2.71
CA VAL A 156 1.24 -1.99 -3.11
C VAL A 156 0.75 -2.52 -4.46
N ARG A 157 -0.57 -2.59 -4.71
CA ARG A 157 -1.11 -2.99 -6.02
C ARG A 157 -0.54 -2.12 -7.15
N HIS A 158 -0.51 -0.80 -6.95
CA HIS A 158 0.04 0.16 -7.92
C HIS A 158 1.57 0.05 -8.09
N HIS A 159 2.31 -0.19 -6.99
CA HIS A 159 3.75 -0.45 -7.06
C HIS A 159 4.05 -1.73 -7.86
N ASN A 160 3.37 -2.83 -7.55
CA ASN A 160 3.61 -4.13 -8.17
C ASN A 160 3.23 -4.14 -9.67
N SER A 161 2.11 -3.51 -10.07
CA SER A 161 1.79 -3.35 -11.50
C SER A 161 2.84 -2.49 -12.24
N SER A 162 3.35 -1.43 -11.60
CA SER A 162 4.45 -0.62 -12.14
C SER A 162 5.76 -1.42 -12.27
N VAL A 163 6.07 -2.29 -11.31
CA VAL A 163 7.24 -3.18 -11.35
C VAL A 163 7.09 -4.24 -12.45
N ARG A 164 5.90 -4.83 -12.65
CA ARG A 164 5.61 -5.76 -13.75
C ARG A 164 5.73 -5.07 -15.12
N ALA A 165 5.18 -3.86 -15.27
CA ALA A 165 5.32 -3.07 -16.49
C ALA A 165 6.80 -2.74 -16.80
N TYR A 166 7.57 -2.28 -15.81
CA TYR A 166 9.01 -2.04 -15.92
C TYR A 166 9.79 -3.31 -16.30
N THR A 167 9.50 -4.44 -15.67
CA THR A 167 10.19 -5.72 -15.89
C THR A 167 9.92 -6.26 -17.29
N ARG A 168 8.67 -6.27 -17.75
CA ARG A 168 8.31 -6.63 -19.15
C ARG A 168 9.04 -5.75 -20.17
N ARG A 169 9.17 -4.46 -19.90
CA ARG A 169 9.88 -3.52 -20.79
C ARG A 169 11.38 -3.76 -20.82
N ARG A 170 12.01 -3.97 -19.66
CA ARG A 170 13.43 -4.31 -19.54
C ARG A 170 13.80 -5.63 -20.21
N ALA A 171 12.85 -6.58 -20.28
CA ALA A 171 13.03 -7.86 -20.96
C ALA A 171 13.13 -7.72 -22.49
N ARG A 172 12.45 -6.74 -23.12
CA ARG A 172 12.45 -6.54 -24.58
C ARG A 172 13.88 -6.41 -25.14
N ILE A 173 14.12 -6.98 -26.34
CA ILE A 173 15.46 -7.02 -26.98
C ILE A 173 16.03 -5.62 -27.20
N LEU A 174 15.20 -4.67 -27.66
CA LEU A 174 15.60 -3.27 -27.85
C LEU A 174 16.09 -2.59 -26.56
N SER A 175 15.73 -3.11 -25.39
CA SER A 175 16.16 -2.60 -24.07
C SER A 175 17.49 -3.20 -23.58
N ALA A 176 18.09 -4.13 -24.33
CA ALA A 176 19.38 -4.74 -24.01
C ALA A 176 20.52 -3.75 -23.68
N PRO A 177 20.75 -2.64 -24.42
CA PRO A 177 21.89 -1.76 -24.16
C PRO A 177 21.84 -1.07 -22.79
N TRP A 178 20.66 -0.94 -22.17
CA TRP A 178 20.52 -0.30 -20.85
C TRP A 178 20.25 -1.26 -19.70
N ARG A 179 20.32 -2.59 -19.91
CA ARG A 179 20.08 -3.59 -18.83
C ARG A 179 21.03 -3.45 -17.64
N GLY A 180 22.22 -2.86 -17.82
CA GLY A 180 23.17 -2.53 -16.75
C GLY A 180 22.89 -1.20 -16.02
N VAL A 181 22.27 -0.21 -16.69
CA VAL A 181 21.91 1.09 -16.10
C VAL A 181 20.60 1.01 -15.31
N TYR A 182 19.67 0.20 -15.81
CA TYR A 182 18.36 -0.06 -15.22
C TYR A 182 18.39 -1.42 -14.51
N ALA A 183 18.70 -1.40 -13.22
CA ALA A 183 18.68 -2.58 -12.34
C ALA A 183 17.26 -3.16 -12.20
N THR A 184 17.15 -4.42 -11.78
CA THR A 184 15.87 -5.02 -11.38
C THR A 184 15.27 -4.31 -10.17
N VAL A 185 13.95 -4.28 -10.10
CA VAL A 185 13.18 -3.79 -8.94
C VAL A 185 12.32 -4.97 -8.49
N ALA A 186 12.33 -5.29 -7.20
CA ALA A 186 11.49 -6.32 -6.62
C ALA A 186 10.08 -5.79 -6.34
N GLU A 187 9.08 -6.65 -6.48
CA GLU A 187 7.72 -6.41 -5.99
C GLU A 187 7.70 -6.41 -4.45
N ILE A 188 6.67 -5.81 -3.86
CA ILE A 188 6.40 -5.85 -2.41
C ILE A 188 5.44 -7.01 -2.18
N ASP A 189 5.80 -7.93 -1.29
CA ASP A 189 4.92 -9.02 -0.89
C ASP A 189 3.95 -8.52 0.17
N TYR A 190 2.67 -8.39 -0.20
CA TYR A 190 1.59 -7.94 0.67
C TYR A 190 0.28 -8.56 0.21
N THR A 191 -0.35 -9.34 1.08
CA THR A 191 -1.71 -9.83 0.88
C THR A 191 -2.68 -8.81 1.50
N PRO A 192 -3.41 -8.01 0.71
CA PRO A 192 -4.50 -7.22 1.26
C PRO A 192 -5.59 -8.15 1.80
N SER A 193 -6.26 -7.71 2.87
CA SER A 193 -7.37 -8.43 3.51
C SER A 193 -8.65 -8.42 2.67
N GLU A 194 -8.87 -7.35 1.91
CA GLU A 194 -9.97 -7.23 0.97
C GLU A 194 -9.63 -7.98 -0.34
N LEU A 195 -10.43 -9.01 -0.65
CA LEU A 195 -10.55 -9.61 -1.97
C LEU A 195 -11.26 -8.62 -2.92
N ASP A 196 -10.56 -7.55 -3.28
CA ASP A 196 -11.05 -6.52 -4.18
C ASP A 196 -10.91 -7.00 -5.64
N GLU A 197 -12.03 -7.37 -6.26
CA GLU A 197 -12.12 -8.04 -7.58
C GLU A 197 -11.64 -7.17 -8.76
N HIS A 198 -11.31 -5.90 -8.53
CA HIS A 198 -10.93 -4.95 -9.57
C HIS A 198 -9.48 -5.14 -10.04
N HIS A 199 -9.30 -6.13 -10.90
CA HIS A 199 -8.07 -6.34 -11.66
C HIS A 199 -7.80 -5.11 -12.54
N ILE A 200 -6.81 -4.28 -12.16
CA ILE A 200 -6.39 -3.14 -12.98
C ILE A 200 -5.74 -3.70 -14.25
N ASP A 201 -6.43 -3.56 -15.38
CA ASP A 201 -5.91 -3.97 -16.69
C ASP A 201 -4.53 -3.34 -16.96
N ASP A 202 -3.55 -4.22 -17.17
CA ASP A 202 -2.12 -3.87 -17.31
C ASP A 202 -1.85 -2.85 -18.44
N ASP A 203 -2.72 -2.81 -19.45
CA ASP A 203 -2.60 -1.91 -20.61
C ASP A 203 -2.99 -0.45 -20.31
N ALA A 204 -3.77 -0.18 -19.26
CA ALA A 204 -4.14 1.17 -18.84
C ALA A 204 -3.15 1.81 -17.83
N SER A 205 -2.21 1.01 -17.30
CA SER A 205 -1.36 1.42 -16.18
C SER A 205 -0.40 2.59 -16.50
N PRO A 206 -0.15 3.53 -15.57
CA PRO A 206 0.82 4.60 -15.72
C PRO A 206 2.17 4.12 -16.23
N GLY A 207 2.50 4.62 -17.42
CA GLY A 207 3.71 4.25 -18.13
C GLY A 207 3.47 3.41 -19.40
N SER A 208 2.33 2.71 -19.56
CA SER A 208 2.05 1.80 -20.70
C SER A 208 2.22 2.46 -22.08
N GLU A 209 2.27 1.68 -23.17
CA GLU A 209 2.34 2.28 -24.52
C GLU A 209 1.03 2.97 -24.94
N ASN A 210 -0.06 2.68 -24.22
CA ASN A 210 -1.39 3.28 -24.38
C ASN A 210 -1.74 4.29 -23.28
N TYR A 211 -0.84 4.56 -22.33
CA TYR A 211 -1.12 5.44 -21.18
C TYR A 211 -1.39 6.87 -21.64
N ARG A 212 -2.64 7.31 -21.45
CA ARG A 212 -3.07 8.71 -21.62
C ARG A 212 -3.44 9.29 -20.25
N PRO A 213 -2.75 10.34 -19.78
CA PRO A 213 -3.16 11.05 -18.57
C PRO A 213 -4.62 11.48 -18.66
N GLY A 214 -5.40 11.22 -17.60
CA GLY A 214 -6.83 11.60 -17.52
C GLY A 214 -7.83 10.57 -18.05
N ARG A 215 -7.41 9.41 -18.58
CA ARG A 215 -8.34 8.41 -19.15
C ARG A 215 -8.78 7.28 -18.22
N VAL A 216 -8.50 7.41 -16.92
CA VAL A 216 -8.89 6.43 -15.89
C VAL A 216 -10.35 6.66 -15.52
N GLY A 217 -11.29 6.10 -16.32
CA GLY A 217 -12.73 6.22 -16.07
C GLY A 217 -13.66 6.13 -17.29
N GLU A 218 -13.17 6.15 -18.53
CA GLU A 218 -14.02 6.09 -19.74
C GLU A 218 -14.50 4.66 -20.14
N GLY A 219 -14.53 3.72 -19.19
CA GLY A 219 -14.78 2.29 -19.47
C GLY A 219 -15.47 1.54 -18.33
N LEU A 220 -16.20 2.25 -17.47
CA LEU A 220 -17.18 1.70 -16.52
C LEU A 220 -18.59 2.00 -17.03
#